data_AF-A0A533V6D6-F1
#
_entry.id   AF-A0A533V6D6-F1
#
_cell.length_a   1.000
_cell.length_b   1.000
_cell.length_c   1.000
_cell.angle_alpha   90.00
_cell.angle_beta   90.00
_cell.angle_gamma   90.00
#
_symmetry.space_group_name_H-M   'P 1'
#
loop_
_entity.id
_entity.type
_entity.pdbx_description
1 polymer ?
#
loop_
_entity_poly.entity_id
_entity_poly.type
_entity_poly.pdbx_seq_one_letter_code
_entity_poly.pdbx_strand_id
1 'polypeptide(L)'
;MTIELTLQKEIEESKRSLDGPIDDTTYRRDLKKRIELLDWVLDNMKNPDIQICDLIESKMNVVTMTINQTHTIFESDKLHSELNILHWIFYVVCKAQFKGL
;
A
#
# COMPACT_ATOMS: atom_id res chain seq x y z
N MET A 1 -5.96 -12.58 14.84
CA MET A 1 -5.73 -11.16 14.50
C MET A 1 -6.55 -10.86 13.27
N THR A 2 -7.42 -9.84 13.31
CA THR A 2 -8.21 -9.44 12.14
C THR A 2 -7.33 -8.68 11.15
N ILE A 3 -7.75 -8.65 9.87
CA ILE A 3 -7.05 -7.88 8.84
C ILE A 3 -7.02 -6.40 9.25
N GLU A 4 -8.16 -5.85 9.69
CA GLU A 4 -8.26 -4.46 10.16
C GLU A 4 -7.25 -4.12 11.26
N LEU A 5 -7.15 -4.96 12.30
CA LEU A 5 -6.17 -4.75 13.38
C LEU A 5 -4.73 -4.82 12.88
N THR A 6 -4.45 -5.64 11.86
CA THR A 6 -3.13 -5.74 11.26
C THR A 6 -2.78 -4.45 10.53
N LEU A 7 -3.71 -3.92 9.71
CA LEU A 7 -3.51 -2.68 8.97
C LEU A 7 -3.40 -1.46 9.90
N GLN A 8 -4.24 -1.38 10.94
CA GLN A 8 -4.19 -0.31 11.95
C GLN A 8 -2.86 -0.31 12.70
N LYS A 9 -2.36 -1.48 13.09
CA LYS A 9 -1.05 -1.60 13.75
C LYS A 9 0.09 -1.10 12.86
N GLU A 10 0.07 -1.44 11.59
CA GLU A 10 1.08 -0.99 10.62
C GLU A 10 1.04 0.52 10.38
N ILE A 11 -0.15 1.12 10.41
CA ILE A 11 -0.31 2.59 10.40
C ILE A 11 0.33 3.20 11.65
N GLU A 12 0.04 2.66 12.84
CA GLU A 12 0.60 3.17 14.10
C GLU A 12 2.13 3.06 14.13
N GLU A 13 2.67 1.92 13.70
CA GLU A 13 4.12 1.71 13.62
C GLU A 13 4.77 2.65 12.59
N SER A 14 4.13 2.87 11.45
CA SER A 14 4.61 3.81 10.43
C SER A 14 4.60 5.26 10.94
N LYS A 15 3.55 5.65 11.68
CA LYS A 15 3.46 6.99 12.33
C LYS A 15 4.56 7.18 13.37
N ARG A 16 4.77 6.19 14.25
CA ARG A 16 5.85 6.24 15.25
C ARG A 16 7.22 6.40 14.61
N SER A 17 7.48 5.70 13.50
CA SER A 17 8.72 5.87 12.74
C SER A 17 8.85 7.29 12.19
N LEU A 18 7.78 7.87 11.62
CA LEU A 18 7.79 9.23 11.07
C LEU A 18 8.06 10.33 12.11
N ASP A 19 7.61 10.12 13.34
CA ASP A 19 7.81 11.04 14.46
C ASP A 19 9.24 10.99 15.02
N GLY A 20 10.01 9.95 14.69
CA GLY A 20 11.42 9.81 15.04
C GLY A 20 12.38 10.57 14.12
N PRO A 21 13.69 10.62 14.47
CA PRO A 21 14.71 11.14 13.59
C PRO A 21 14.86 10.20 12.38
N ILE A 22 14.35 10.65 11.23
CA ILE A 22 14.57 10.01 9.92
C ILE A 22 15.32 10.99 9.05
N ASP A 23 16.58 10.68 8.76
CA ASP A 23 17.45 11.42 7.85
C ASP A 23 17.22 11.02 6.38
N ASP A 24 16.67 9.83 6.16
CA ASP A 24 16.35 9.30 4.82
C ASP A 24 15.01 9.84 4.30
N THR A 25 15.09 10.76 3.33
CA THR A 25 13.92 11.37 2.68
C THR A 25 13.09 10.38 1.86
N THR A 26 13.72 9.34 1.30
CA THR A 26 13.06 8.27 0.53
C THR A 26 12.27 7.37 1.47
N TYR A 27 12.89 6.93 2.57
CA TYR A 27 12.20 6.15 3.59
C TYR A 27 11.01 6.93 4.20
N ARG A 28 11.21 8.22 4.50
CA ARG A 28 10.14 9.10 4.99
C ARG A 28 8.99 9.23 3.99
N ARG A 29 9.28 9.38 2.70
CA ARG A 29 8.29 9.42 1.62
C ARG A 29 7.48 8.12 1.56
N ASP A 30 8.17 6.99 1.61
CA ASP A 30 7.55 5.67 1.48
C ASP A 30 6.67 5.33 2.70
N LEU A 31 7.08 5.73 3.91
CA LEU A 31 6.25 5.62 5.11
C LEU A 31 4.95 6.42 5.02
N LYS A 32 5.02 7.67 4.51
CA LYS A 32 3.82 8.49 4.29
C LYS A 32 2.87 7.82 3.29
N LYS A 33 3.41 7.32 2.18
CA LYS A 33 2.62 6.62 1.16
C LYS A 33 2.02 5.32 1.71
N ARG A 34 2.74 4.59 2.56
CA ARG A 34 2.22 3.40 3.26
C ARG A 34 1.00 3.74 4.12
N ILE A 35 1.09 4.78 4.94
CA ILE A 35 -0.04 5.24 5.77
C ILE A 35 -1.24 5.60 4.89
N GLU A 36 -1.02 6.41 3.85
CA GLU A 36 -2.08 6.82 2.90
C GLU A 36 -2.81 5.63 2.27
N LEU A 37 -2.06 4.62 1.79
CA LEU A 37 -2.65 3.44 1.17
C LEU A 37 -3.37 2.53 2.17
N LEU A 38 -2.84 2.39 3.39
CA LEU A 38 -3.48 1.61 4.45
C LEU A 38 -4.79 2.26 4.91
N ASP A 39 -4.79 3.58 5.12
CA ASP A 39 -5.99 4.35 5.46
C ASP A 39 -7.03 4.24 4.33
N TRP A 40 -6.60 4.36 3.07
CA TRP A 40 -7.49 4.16 1.91
C TRP A 40 -8.11 2.76 1.87
N VAL A 41 -7.34 1.69 2.12
CA VAL A 41 -7.89 0.33 2.17
C VAL A 41 -8.89 0.17 3.32
N LEU A 42 -8.54 0.63 4.53
CA LEU A 42 -9.43 0.56 5.68
C LEU A 42 -10.74 1.30 5.44
N ASP A 43 -10.70 2.46 4.78
CA ASP A 43 -11.91 3.22 4.43
C ASP A 43 -12.78 2.48 3.42
N ASN A 44 -12.20 1.85 2.40
CA ASN A 44 -12.96 1.08 1.42
C ASN A 44 -13.55 -0.21 2.01
N MET A 45 -12.86 -0.85 2.96
CA MET A 45 -13.37 -2.04 3.66
C MET A 45 -14.62 -1.77 4.50
N LYS A 46 -14.92 -0.51 4.85
CA LYS A 46 -16.17 -0.14 5.55
C LYS A 46 -17.41 -0.33 4.67
N ASN A 47 -17.26 -0.35 3.35
CA ASN A 47 -18.35 -0.57 2.42
C ASN A 47 -18.39 -2.05 1.98
N PRO A 48 -19.42 -2.82 2.35
CA PRO A 48 -19.52 -4.23 1.99
C PRO A 48 -19.74 -4.49 0.49
N ASP A 49 -20.16 -3.48 -0.28
CA ASP A 49 -20.36 -3.60 -1.73
C ASP A 49 -19.04 -3.57 -2.51
N ILE A 50 -17.94 -3.17 -1.87
CA ILE A 50 -16.63 -3.08 -2.50
C ILE A 50 -15.91 -4.43 -2.42
N GLN A 51 -15.58 -4.99 -3.59
CA GLN A 51 -14.64 -6.11 -3.70
C GLN A 51 -13.22 -5.58 -3.49
N ILE A 52 -12.75 -5.60 -2.23
CA ILE A 52 -11.50 -4.92 -1.85
C ILE A 52 -10.27 -5.45 -2.60
N CYS A 53 -10.22 -6.75 -2.90
CA CYS A 53 -9.11 -7.34 -3.66
C CYS A 53 -9.06 -6.82 -5.09
N ASP A 54 -10.20 -6.78 -5.78
CA ASP A 54 -10.30 -6.25 -7.14
C ASP A 54 -9.94 -4.75 -7.19
N LEU A 55 -10.32 -4.00 -6.15
CA LEU A 55 -9.99 -2.58 -6.03
C LEU A 55 -8.48 -2.35 -5.88
N ILE A 56 -7.82 -3.13 -5.01
CA ILE A 56 -6.36 -3.05 -4.81
C ILE A 56 -5.63 -3.48 -6.09
N GLU A 57 -6.05 -4.58 -6.73
CA GLU A 57 -5.46 -5.08 -7.98
C GLU A 57 -5.63 -4.06 -9.12
N SER A 58 -6.81 -3.44 -9.25
CA SER A 58 -7.05 -2.36 -10.21
C SER A 58 -6.08 -1.19 -10.01
N LYS A 59 -5.86 -0.77 -8.76
CA LYS A 59 -4.90 0.29 -8.44
C LYS A 59 -3.46 -0.12 -8.78
N MET A 60 -3.06 -1.37 -8.50
CA MET A 60 -1.75 -1.90 -8.90
C MET A 60 -1.55 -1.89 -10.42
N ASN A 61 -2.58 -2.24 -11.18
CA ASN A 61 -2.55 -2.18 -12.65
C ASN A 61 -2.37 -0.75 -13.16
N VAL A 62 -3.08 0.22 -12.58
CA VAL A 62 -2.92 1.65 -12.90
C VAL A 62 -1.47 2.11 -12.62
N VAL A 63 -0.91 1.77 -11.45
CA VAL A 63 0.48 2.12 -11.10
C VAL A 63 1.47 1.48 -12.08
N THR A 64 1.28 0.21 -12.42
CA THR A 64 2.13 -0.52 -13.38
C THR A 64 2.10 0.12 -14.77
N MET A 65 0.92 0.50 -15.26
CA MET A 65 0.80 1.24 -16.52
C MET A 65 1.51 2.59 -16.46
N THR A 66 1.39 3.29 -15.34
CA THR A 66 2.04 4.59 -15.13
C THR A 66 3.56 4.46 -15.13
N ILE A 67 4.12 3.41 -14.51
CA ILE A 67 5.56 3.10 -14.56
C ILE A 67 6.03 2.93 -16.00
N ASN A 68 5.31 2.13 -16.80
CA ASN A 68 5.66 1.88 -18.20
C ASN A 68 5.64 3.14 -19.08
N GLN A 69 4.84 4.14 -18.71
CA GLN A 69 4.75 5.44 -19.39
C GLN A 69 5.71 6.48 -18.82
N THR A 70 6.36 6.20 -17.70
CA THR A 70 7.24 7.14 -17.00
C THR A 70 8.68 7.01 -17.52
N HIS A 71 9.21 8.10 -18.07
CA HIS A 71 10.57 8.12 -18.63
C HIS A 71 11.63 8.69 -17.67
N THR A 72 11.27 9.00 -16.43
CA THR A 72 12.21 9.53 -15.43
C THR A 72 12.46 8.53 -14.31
N ILE A 73 13.72 8.38 -13.93
CA ILE A 73 14.13 7.45 -12.85
C ILE A 73 13.49 7.86 -11.52
N PHE A 74 13.45 9.16 -11.22
CA PHE A 74 12.91 9.66 -9.95
C PHE A 74 11.40 9.44 -9.79
N GLU A 75 10.60 9.62 -10.84
CA GLU A 75 9.16 9.33 -10.76
C GLU A 75 8.89 7.82 -10.79
N SER A 76 9.68 7.07 -11.59
CA SER A 76 9.57 5.61 -11.63
C SER A 76 9.88 4.99 -10.26
N ASP A 77 10.91 5.46 -9.56
CA ASP A 77 11.26 5.02 -8.20
C ASP A 77 10.08 5.17 -7.21
N LYS A 78 9.41 6.32 -7.22
CA LYS A 78 8.23 6.56 -6.36
C LYS A 78 7.11 5.57 -6.66
N LEU A 79 6.83 5.34 -7.94
CA LEU A 79 5.77 4.44 -8.39
C LEU A 79 6.11 2.98 -8.06
N HIS A 80 7.38 2.58 -8.16
CA HIS A 80 7.84 1.26 -7.74
C HIS A 80 7.69 1.06 -6.22
N SER A 81 8.03 2.06 -5.41
CA SER A 81 7.76 2.03 -3.96
C SER A 81 6.26 1.90 -3.66
N GLU A 82 5.41 2.65 -4.36
CA GLU A 82 3.95 2.55 -4.22
C GLU A 82 3.45 1.14 -4.57
N LEU A 83 3.91 0.58 -5.69
CA LEU A 83 3.54 -0.76 -6.12
C LEU A 83 3.97 -1.84 -5.11
N ASN A 84 5.17 -1.72 -4.54
CA ASN A 84 5.66 -2.64 -3.51
C ASN A 84 4.80 -2.60 -2.24
N ILE A 85 4.36 -1.41 -1.82
CA ILE A 85 3.43 -1.25 -0.70
C ILE A 85 2.09 -1.92 -1.04
N LEU A 86 1.54 -1.68 -2.23
CA LEU A 86 0.28 -2.29 -2.67
C LEU A 86 0.37 -3.82 -2.72
N HIS A 87 1.49 -4.39 -3.18
CA HIS A 87 1.72 -5.84 -3.14
C HIS A 87 1.64 -6.42 -1.72
N TRP A 88 2.27 -5.74 -0.74
CA TRP A 88 2.20 -6.16 0.65
C TRP A 88 0.76 -6.09 1.18
N ILE A 89 0.04 -5.00 0.89
CA ILE A 89 -1.36 -4.82 1.30
C ILE A 89 -2.24 -5.91 0.68
N PHE A 90 -2.11 -6.15 -0.63
CA PHE A 90 -2.82 -7.20 -1.33
C PHE A 90 -2.57 -8.56 -0.71
N TYR A 91 -1.30 -8.89 -0.42
CA TYR A 91 -0.96 -10.14 0.24
C TYR A 91 -1.63 -10.29 1.62
N VAL A 92 -1.64 -9.24 2.44
CA VAL A 92 -2.23 -9.29 3.79
C VAL A 92 -3.75 -9.39 3.73
N VAL A 93 -4.39 -8.62 2.86
CA VAL A 93 -5.86 -8.52 2.76
C VAL A 93 -6.45 -9.71 2.01
N CYS A 94 -5.80 -10.14 0.92
CA CYS A 94 -6.33 -11.13 -0.04
C CYS A 94 -5.72 -12.52 0.13
N LYS A 95 -4.95 -12.76 1.20
CA LYS A 95 -4.23 -14.01 1.50
C LYS A 95 -5.07 -15.30 1.34
N ALA A 96 -6.39 -15.21 1.50
CA ALA A 96 -7.29 -16.34 1.34
C ALA A 96 -7.41 -16.85 -0.12
N GLN A 97 -7.16 -16.00 -1.12
CA GLN A 97 -7.23 -16.38 -2.54
C GLN A 97 -5.99 -17.19 -3.02
N PHE A 98 -4.88 -17.15 -2.28
CA PHE A 98 -3.62 -17.83 -2.66
C PHE A 98 -3.48 -19.27 -2.17
N LYS A 99 -4.45 -19.81 -1.41
CA LYS A 99 -4.43 -21.21 -0.94
C LYS A 99 -4.99 -22.23 -1.96
N GLY A 100 -5.20 -21.83 -3.21
CA GLY A 100 -5.83 -22.64 -4.27
C GLY A 100 -5.03 -22.80 -5.56
N LEU A 101 -3.72 -22.53 -5.54
CA LEU A 101 -2.79 -22.83 -6.65
C LEU A 101 -1.84 -23.96 -6.25
#